data_AF-A0A969UAY4-F1
#
_entry.id   AF-A0A969UAY4-F1
#
_cell.length_a   1.000
_cell.length_b   1.000
_cell.length_c   1.000
_cell.angle_alpha   90.00
_cell.angle_beta   90.00
_cell.angle_gamma   90.00
#
_symmetry.space_group_name_H-M   'P 1'
#
loop_
_entity.id
_entity.type
_entity.pdbx_description
1 polymer ?
#
loop_
_entity_poly.entity_id
_entity_poly.type
_entity_poly.pdbx_seq_one_letter_code
_entity_poly.pdbx_strand_id
1 'polypeptide(L)'
;VRPSNIISLMRVGIYNLDLVKYLVQQGLQSKESRMKELYNFYPDADEKDWEVIDAGIRVQAIKQEPGEAPGIVHYGTEVLTSADRSISALLGASPGASVSTHVMLQAVKKCLPHLLESQEAKERMSAMIPNWDKDLKKPESRDFYLQIHHKAMADLNLA
;
A
#
# COMPACT_ATOMS: atom_id res chain seq x y z
N VAL A 1 -6.91 -13.67 22.62
CA VAL A 1 -8.04 -13.32 21.73
C VAL A 1 -9.26 -12.98 22.58
N ARG A 2 -10.00 -11.90 22.26
CA ARG A 2 -11.21 -11.54 23.02
C ARG A 2 -12.41 -12.42 22.58
N PRO A 3 -13.23 -12.97 23.50
CA PRO A 3 -14.35 -13.85 23.14
C PRO A 3 -15.33 -13.23 22.14
N SER A 4 -15.59 -11.92 22.26
CA SER A 4 -16.46 -11.16 21.35
C SER A 4 -16.02 -11.17 19.89
N ASN A 5 -14.74 -11.46 19.61
CA ASN A 5 -14.14 -11.34 18.27
C ASN A 5 -13.99 -12.68 17.56
N ILE A 6 -14.30 -13.80 18.23
CA ILE A 6 -14.06 -15.15 17.70
C ILE A 6 -14.83 -15.39 16.39
N ILE A 7 -16.10 -14.98 16.33
CA ILE A 7 -16.94 -15.15 15.13
C ILE A 7 -16.35 -14.36 13.96
N SER A 8 -15.92 -13.12 14.20
CA SER A 8 -15.29 -12.28 13.17
C SER A 8 -13.98 -12.87 12.68
N LEU A 9 -13.14 -13.38 13.58
CA LEU A 9 -11.87 -14.03 13.22
C LEU A 9 -12.09 -15.31 12.40
N MET A 10 -13.08 -16.12 12.75
CA MET A 10 -13.41 -17.32 11.97
C MET A 10 -13.92 -16.97 10.57
N ARG A 11 -14.79 -15.97 10.44
CA ARG A 11 -15.24 -15.49 9.12
C ARG A 11 -14.05 -15.04 8.28
N VAL A 12 -13.19 -14.19 8.82
CA VAL A 12 -11.98 -13.73 8.11
C VAL A 12 -11.13 -14.92 7.66
N GLY A 13 -10.93 -15.93 8.53
CA GLY A 13 -10.19 -17.13 8.14
C GLY A 13 -10.81 -17.89 6.97
N ILE A 14 -12.14 -18.06 6.97
CA ILE A 14 -12.88 -18.78 5.92
C ILE A 14 -12.89 -18.01 4.59
N TYR A 15 -13.00 -16.69 4.64
CA TYR A 15 -13.02 -15.86 3.42
C TYR A 15 -11.62 -15.56 2.87
N ASN A 16 -10.55 -15.89 3.60
CA ASN A 16 -9.16 -15.65 3.21
C ASN A 16 -8.33 -16.93 3.32
N LEU A 17 -8.89 -18.09 2.92
CA LEU A 17 -8.23 -19.40 3.07
C LEU A 17 -6.86 -19.48 2.41
N ASP A 18 -6.67 -18.86 1.24
CA ASP A 18 -5.38 -18.85 0.55
C ASP A 18 -4.30 -18.13 1.38
N LEU A 19 -4.66 -16.98 1.99
CA LEU A 19 -3.78 -16.26 2.91
C LEU A 19 -3.50 -17.10 4.15
N VAL A 20 -4.52 -17.67 4.79
CA VAL A 20 -4.34 -18.49 5.99
C VAL A 20 -3.42 -19.67 5.70
N LYS A 21 -3.65 -20.37 4.59
CA LYS A 21 -2.80 -21.47 4.14
C LYS A 21 -1.36 -21.01 3.92
N TYR A 22 -1.16 -19.89 3.24
CA TYR A 22 0.16 -19.31 3.03
C TYR A 22 0.86 -19.00 4.35
N LEU A 23 0.19 -18.29 5.27
CA LEU A 23 0.75 -17.93 6.59
C LEU A 23 1.12 -19.16 7.41
N VAL A 24 0.28 -20.20 7.43
CA VAL A 24 0.58 -21.48 8.11
C VAL A 24 1.80 -22.14 7.46
N GLN A 25 1.86 -22.17 6.13
CA GLN A 25 3.03 -22.70 5.41
C GLN A 25 4.31 -21.95 5.78
N GLN A 26 4.30 -20.61 5.79
CA GLN A 26 5.45 -19.79 6.19
C GLN A 26 5.84 -20.01 7.65
N GLY A 27 4.85 -20.09 8.55
CA GLY A 27 5.08 -20.34 9.98
C GLY A 27 5.76 -21.69 10.24
N LEU A 28 5.49 -22.69 9.42
CA LEU A 28 6.05 -24.04 9.53
C LEU A 28 7.35 -24.25 8.73
N GLN A 29 7.86 -23.23 8.03
CA GLN A 29 9.11 -23.37 7.26
C GLN A 29 10.31 -23.66 8.17
N SER A 30 11.18 -24.57 7.70
CA SER A 30 12.49 -24.81 8.32
C SER A 30 13.46 -23.65 8.05
N LYS A 31 14.54 -23.57 8.83
CA LYS A 31 15.63 -22.61 8.59
C LYS A 31 16.19 -22.74 7.17
N GLU A 32 16.44 -23.98 6.72
CA GLU A 32 16.92 -24.27 5.36
C GLU A 32 15.97 -23.73 4.27
N SER A 33 14.65 -23.92 4.44
CA SER A 33 13.66 -23.41 3.48
C SER A 33 13.66 -21.88 3.42
N ARG A 34 13.81 -21.22 4.57
CA ARG A 34 13.91 -19.75 4.67
C ARG A 34 15.20 -19.24 4.03
N MET A 35 16.33 -19.90 4.28
CA MET A 35 17.62 -19.56 3.67
C MET A 35 17.59 -19.73 2.16
N LYS A 36 16.97 -20.81 1.66
CA LYS A 36 16.80 -21.03 0.21
C LYS A 36 16.04 -19.89 -0.46
N GLU A 37 14.99 -19.38 0.18
CA GLU A 37 14.26 -18.21 -0.33
C GLU A 37 15.11 -16.93 -0.25
N LEU A 38 15.84 -16.74 0.86
CA LEU A 38 16.75 -15.60 1.01
C LEU A 38 17.81 -15.55 -0.09
N TYR A 39 18.37 -16.68 -0.51
CA TYR A 39 19.35 -16.75 -1.60
C TYR A 39 18.81 -16.26 -2.94
N ASN A 40 17.48 -16.26 -3.17
CA ASN A 40 16.90 -15.64 -4.37
C ASN A 40 17.07 -14.10 -4.36
N PHE A 41 17.15 -13.48 -3.19
CA PHE A 41 17.28 -12.03 -3.02
C PHE A 41 18.72 -11.60 -2.71
N TYR A 42 19.44 -12.41 -1.94
CA TYR A 42 20.82 -12.18 -1.54
C TYR A 42 21.63 -13.49 -1.61
N PRO A 43 22.19 -13.83 -2.78
CA PRO A 43 22.86 -15.12 -3.00
C PRO A 43 24.07 -15.38 -2.10
N ASP A 44 24.75 -14.32 -1.65
CA ASP A 44 25.98 -14.41 -0.86
C ASP A 44 25.71 -14.50 0.66
N ALA A 45 24.46 -14.67 1.09
CA ALA A 45 24.13 -14.82 2.50
C ALA A 45 24.83 -16.06 3.11
N ASP A 46 25.42 -15.91 4.30
CA ASP A 46 25.97 -17.03 5.06
C ASP A 46 24.99 -17.44 6.17
N GLU A 47 24.49 -18.68 6.14
CA GLU A 47 23.49 -19.20 7.08
C GLU A 47 23.84 -18.99 8.56
N LYS A 48 25.13 -18.94 8.92
CA LYS A 48 25.58 -18.75 10.30
C LYS A 48 25.24 -17.36 10.84
N ASP A 49 25.08 -16.38 9.96
CA ASP A 49 24.83 -14.97 10.31
C ASP A 49 23.31 -14.68 10.43
N TRP A 50 22.46 -15.65 10.08
CA TRP A 50 21.00 -15.49 10.07
C TRP A 50 20.32 -16.29 11.17
N GLU A 51 19.54 -15.57 11.97
CA GLU A 51 18.70 -16.11 13.04
C GLU A 51 17.24 -15.68 12.89
N VAL A 52 16.35 -16.45 13.51
CA VAL A 52 14.92 -16.13 13.52
C VAL A 52 14.63 -15.21 14.68
N ILE A 53 14.14 -14.02 14.39
CA ILE A 53 13.68 -13.06 15.39
C ILE A 53 12.15 -13.07 15.47
N ASP A 54 11.61 -12.81 16.66
CA ASP A 54 10.18 -12.55 16.82
C ASP A 54 9.87 -11.15 16.27
N ALA A 55 9.20 -11.12 15.11
CA ALA A 55 8.85 -9.89 14.39
C ALA A 55 7.69 -9.10 15.04
N GLY A 56 7.16 -9.57 16.18
CA GLY A 56 6.04 -8.97 16.87
C GLY A 56 4.71 -9.16 16.14
N ILE A 57 3.66 -8.50 16.65
CA ILE A 57 2.30 -8.67 16.14
C ILE A 57 2.01 -7.60 15.10
N ARG A 58 1.84 -8.01 13.84
CA ARG A 58 1.26 -7.14 12.80
C ARG A 58 -0.26 -7.12 12.92
N VAL A 59 -0.81 -5.91 12.98
CA VAL A 59 -2.26 -5.69 12.96
C VAL A 59 -2.69 -5.44 11.53
N GLN A 60 -3.77 -6.12 11.12
CA GLN A 60 -4.41 -5.85 9.84
C GLN A 60 -5.86 -5.44 10.05
N ALA A 61 -6.26 -4.39 9.33
CA ALA A 61 -7.62 -3.88 9.39
C ALA A 61 -8.58 -4.80 8.62
N ILE A 62 -9.68 -5.16 9.29
CA ILE A 62 -10.81 -5.86 8.69
C ILE A 62 -11.91 -4.82 8.56
N LYS A 63 -12.34 -4.58 7.33
CA LYS A 63 -13.44 -3.65 7.00
C LYS A 63 -14.50 -4.45 6.26
N GLN A 64 -15.72 -3.94 6.32
CA GLN A 64 -16.86 -4.51 5.61
C GLN A 64 -17.51 -3.39 4.82
N GLU A 65 -17.49 -3.50 3.49
CA GLU A 65 -18.22 -2.59 2.62
C GLU A 65 -19.56 -3.18 2.17
N PRO A 66 -20.59 -2.35 1.90
CA PRO A 66 -21.86 -2.84 1.38
C PRO A 66 -21.67 -3.57 0.04
N GLY A 67 -22.06 -4.84 -0.02
CA GLY A 67 -21.92 -5.69 -1.20
C GLY A 67 -20.64 -6.54 -1.24
N GLU A 68 -19.72 -6.35 -0.29
CA GLU A 68 -18.54 -7.21 -0.13
C GLU A 68 -18.82 -8.46 0.71
N ALA A 69 -18.02 -9.51 0.47
CA ALA A 69 -18.02 -10.69 1.34
C ALA A 69 -17.63 -10.29 2.78
N PRO A 70 -18.24 -10.88 3.82
CA PRO A 70 -17.93 -10.50 5.19
C PRO A 70 -16.50 -10.93 5.57
N GLY A 71 -15.72 -10.01 6.14
CA GLY A 71 -14.38 -10.33 6.67
C GLY A 71 -13.24 -10.25 5.63
N ILE A 72 -13.40 -9.44 4.59
CA ILE A 72 -12.30 -9.11 3.68
C ILE A 72 -11.19 -8.41 4.46
N VAL A 73 -9.97 -8.89 4.24
CA VAL A 73 -8.76 -8.27 4.77
C VAL A 73 -8.35 -7.19 3.80
N HIS A 74 -8.35 -5.93 4.24
CA HIS A 74 -7.92 -4.83 3.38
C HIS A 74 -6.40 -4.67 3.49
N TYR A 75 -5.76 -4.73 2.33
CA TYR A 75 -4.34 -4.47 2.17
C TYR A 75 -4.17 -3.07 1.64
N GLY A 76 -3.47 -2.22 2.40
CA GLY A 76 -3.13 -0.89 1.92
C GLY A 76 -3.09 0.15 3.01
N THR A 77 -2.79 1.36 2.57
CA THR A 77 -2.76 2.58 3.35
C THR A 77 -3.91 3.45 2.88
N GLU A 78 -4.86 3.76 3.76
CA GLU A 78 -5.97 4.67 3.48
C GLU A 78 -5.75 6.02 4.15
N VAL A 79 -6.17 7.08 3.47
CA VAL A 79 -6.24 8.44 4.03
C VAL A 79 -7.69 8.72 4.41
N LEU A 80 -7.97 8.69 5.71
CA LEU A 80 -9.24 9.10 6.29
C LEU A 80 -9.13 10.56 6.72
N THR A 81 -10.16 11.35 6.44
CA THR A 81 -10.19 12.77 6.79
C THR A 81 -11.50 13.06 7.51
N SER A 82 -11.44 13.81 8.61
CA SER A 82 -12.64 14.25 9.32
C SER A 82 -13.53 15.11 8.40
N ALA A 83 -14.83 15.13 8.68
CA ALA A 83 -15.79 15.87 7.85
C ALA A 83 -15.49 17.38 7.76
N ASP A 84 -14.97 17.94 8.84
CA ASP A 84 -14.51 19.34 8.96
C ASP A 84 -13.08 19.57 8.43
N ARG A 85 -12.40 18.51 7.94
CA ARG A 85 -11.05 18.53 7.36
C ARG A 85 -9.93 18.97 8.33
N SER A 86 -10.22 19.06 9.62
CA SER A 86 -9.24 19.47 10.64
C SER A 86 -8.20 18.39 10.93
N ILE A 87 -8.54 17.11 10.71
CA ILE A 87 -7.65 15.97 10.94
C ILE A 87 -7.67 15.03 9.75
N SER A 88 -6.48 14.60 9.33
CA SER A 88 -6.29 13.51 8.38
C SER A 88 -5.45 12.43 9.03
N ALA A 89 -5.95 11.20 9.02
CA ALA A 89 -5.28 10.03 9.55
C ALA A 89 -4.95 9.07 8.41
N LEU A 90 -3.73 8.55 8.47
CA LEU A 90 -3.27 7.48 7.63
C LEU A 90 -3.50 6.16 8.37
N LEU A 91 -4.40 5.33 7.84
CA LEU A 91 -4.80 4.06 8.43
C LEU A 91 -4.40 2.92 7.52
N GLY A 92 -3.61 1.98 8.05
CA GLY A 92 -3.21 0.80 7.29
C GLY A 92 -1.77 0.40 7.55
N ALA A 93 -1.25 -0.48 6.70
CA ALA A 93 0.15 -0.86 6.73
C ALA A 93 1.03 0.37 6.46
N SER A 94 2.27 0.35 7.00
CA SER A 94 3.24 1.43 6.77
C SER A 94 3.34 1.72 5.27
N PRO A 95 3.14 2.97 4.83
CA PRO A 95 3.23 3.31 3.43
C PRO A 95 4.70 3.20 3.02
N GLY A 96 5.02 2.16 2.26
CA GLY A 96 6.31 2.09 1.57
C GLY A 96 6.48 3.25 0.59
N ALA A 97 7.71 3.51 0.17
CA ALA A 97 8.04 4.62 -0.73
C ALA A 97 7.15 4.69 -1.98
N SER A 98 6.68 3.53 -2.48
CA SER A 98 5.81 3.40 -3.64
C SER A 98 4.43 4.04 -3.49
N VAL A 99 3.92 4.23 -2.26
CA VAL A 99 2.57 4.78 -2.01
C VAL A 99 2.60 6.14 -1.31
N SER A 100 3.73 6.54 -0.71
CA SER A 100 3.85 7.78 0.07
C SER A 100 3.44 9.03 -0.72
N THR A 101 3.90 9.14 -1.99
CA THR A 101 3.58 10.29 -2.85
C THR A 101 2.08 10.40 -3.11
N HIS A 102 1.41 9.28 -3.41
CA HIS A 102 -0.03 9.26 -3.65
C HIS A 102 -0.82 9.66 -2.39
N VAL A 103 -0.42 9.13 -1.23
CA VAL A 103 -1.04 9.45 0.05
C VAL A 103 -0.89 10.94 0.39
N MET A 104 0.30 11.52 0.22
CA MET A 104 0.50 12.95 0.48
C MET A 104 -0.28 13.83 -0.49
N LEU A 105 -0.35 13.45 -1.75
CA LEU A 105 -1.20 14.16 -2.70
C LEU A 105 -2.68 14.14 -2.27
N GLN A 106 -3.19 13.00 -1.80
CA GLN A 106 -4.57 12.92 -1.25
C GLN A 106 -4.75 13.81 -0.02
N ALA A 107 -3.79 13.81 0.90
CA ALA A 107 -3.84 14.63 2.11
C ALA A 107 -3.89 16.13 1.75
N VAL A 108 -3.04 16.59 0.83
CA VAL A 108 -3.05 17.98 0.34
C VAL A 108 -4.39 18.32 -0.32
N LYS A 109 -4.87 17.50 -1.27
CA LYS A 109 -6.11 17.77 -2.00
C LYS A 109 -7.34 17.83 -1.08
N LYS A 110 -7.39 16.99 -0.04
CA LYS A 110 -8.55 16.93 0.87
C LYS A 110 -8.48 17.96 2.00
N CYS A 111 -7.32 18.13 2.63
CA CYS A 111 -7.18 18.86 3.89
C CYS A 111 -6.64 20.28 3.68
N LEU A 112 -5.85 20.50 2.63
CA LEU A 112 -5.20 21.77 2.33
C LEU A 112 -5.52 22.23 0.89
N PRO A 113 -6.79 22.20 0.43
CA PRO A 113 -7.12 22.53 -0.97
C PRO A 113 -6.74 23.96 -1.34
N HIS A 114 -6.73 24.88 -0.36
CA HIS A 114 -6.32 26.26 -0.53
C HIS A 114 -4.88 26.42 -1.03
N LEU A 115 -4.00 25.45 -0.73
CA LEU A 115 -2.63 25.45 -1.25
C LEU A 115 -2.56 25.20 -2.76
N LEU A 116 -3.64 24.74 -3.39
CA LEU A 116 -3.71 24.41 -4.81
C LEU A 116 -4.65 25.35 -5.59
N GLU A 117 -5.07 26.46 -4.97
CA GLU A 117 -5.99 27.41 -5.60
C GLU A 117 -5.27 28.32 -6.60
N SER A 118 -4.07 28.79 -6.25
CA SER A 118 -3.30 29.71 -7.09
C SER A 118 -2.73 29.02 -8.33
N GLN A 119 -2.58 29.79 -9.41
CA GLN A 119 -1.98 29.30 -10.65
C GLN A 119 -0.53 28.85 -10.43
N GLU A 120 0.24 29.64 -9.68
CA GLU A 120 1.63 29.32 -9.32
C GLU A 120 1.73 27.96 -8.59
N ALA A 121 0.82 27.69 -7.65
CA ALA A 121 0.84 26.42 -6.93
C ALA A 121 0.49 25.23 -7.81
N LYS A 122 -0.48 25.39 -8.73
CA LYS A 122 -0.83 24.35 -9.71
C LYS A 122 0.33 24.06 -10.64
N GLU A 123 1.02 25.09 -11.13
CA GLU A 123 2.22 24.94 -11.97
C GLU A 123 3.33 24.20 -11.24
N ARG A 124 3.60 24.59 -9.97
CA ARG A 124 4.58 23.90 -9.13
C ARG A 124 4.23 22.44 -8.88
N MET A 125 2.95 22.13 -8.61
CA MET A 125 2.51 20.75 -8.41
C MET A 125 2.64 19.94 -9.71
N SER A 126 2.26 20.49 -10.85
CA SER A 126 2.41 19.85 -12.16
C SER A 126 3.86 19.62 -12.56
N ALA A 127 4.79 20.46 -12.10
CA ALA A 127 6.23 20.24 -12.30
C ALA A 127 6.76 19.03 -11.49
N MET A 128 6.21 18.80 -10.29
CA MET A 128 6.60 17.66 -9.44
C MET A 128 5.88 16.36 -9.82
N ILE A 129 4.57 16.44 -10.08
CA ILE A 129 3.69 15.30 -10.33
C ILE A 129 2.77 15.68 -11.52
N PRO A 130 3.16 15.41 -12.77
CA PRO A 130 2.45 15.92 -13.96
C PRO A 130 0.96 15.58 -14.05
N ASN A 131 0.53 14.47 -13.45
CA ASN A 131 -0.83 13.96 -13.50
C ASN A 131 -1.60 14.08 -12.17
N TRP A 132 -1.19 14.97 -11.25
CA TRP A 132 -1.76 15.07 -9.90
C TRP A 132 -3.27 15.36 -9.85
N ASP A 133 -3.80 16.01 -10.89
CA ASP A 133 -5.20 16.39 -11.07
C ASP A 133 -5.93 15.61 -12.18
N LYS A 134 -5.28 14.61 -12.80
CA LYS A 134 -5.81 13.83 -13.93
C LYS A 134 -5.91 12.34 -13.62
N ASP A 135 -7.02 11.73 -14.02
CA ASP A 135 -7.20 10.28 -13.96
C ASP A 135 -6.70 9.63 -15.25
N LEU A 136 -5.58 8.92 -15.15
CA LEU A 136 -4.93 8.24 -16.26
C LEU A 136 -5.62 6.94 -16.69
N LYS A 137 -6.61 6.44 -15.93
CA LYS A 137 -7.33 5.21 -16.29
C LYS A 137 -8.37 5.43 -17.39
N LYS A 138 -8.71 6.69 -17.68
CA LYS A 138 -9.70 7.04 -18.69
C LYS A 138 -9.12 6.92 -20.11
N PRO A 139 -9.90 6.45 -21.10
CA PRO A 139 -9.45 6.36 -22.49
C PRO A 139 -8.90 7.68 -23.04
N GLU A 140 -9.52 8.82 -22.68
CA GLU A 140 -9.10 10.15 -23.13
C GLU A 140 -7.70 10.56 -22.62
N SER A 141 -7.20 9.91 -21.55
CA SER A 141 -5.91 10.20 -20.94
C SER A 141 -4.75 9.43 -21.59
N ARG A 142 -5.01 8.57 -22.59
CA ARG A 142 -4.00 7.69 -23.22
C ARG A 142 -2.77 8.45 -23.69
N ASP A 143 -2.96 9.48 -24.50
CA ASP A 143 -1.83 10.18 -25.14
C ASP A 143 -1.00 10.94 -24.10
N PHE A 144 -1.68 11.51 -23.10
CA PHE A 144 -1.02 12.13 -21.95
C PHE A 144 -0.25 11.11 -21.11
N TYR A 145 -0.81 9.91 -20.87
CA TYR A 145 -0.12 8.82 -20.20
C TYR A 145 1.15 8.40 -20.95
N LEU A 146 1.08 8.24 -22.29
CA LEU A 146 2.24 7.87 -23.08
C LEU A 146 3.32 8.95 -23.01
N GLN A 147 2.94 10.23 -23.09
CA GLN A 147 3.88 11.35 -22.96
C GLN A 147 4.65 11.32 -21.63
N ILE A 148 3.94 11.19 -20.50
CA ILE A 148 4.59 11.15 -19.18
C ILE A 148 5.41 9.87 -18.99
N HIS A 149 4.96 8.74 -19.56
CA HIS A 149 5.67 7.47 -19.48
C HIS A 149 6.99 7.54 -20.23
N HIS A 150 6.99 8.03 -21.48
CA HIS A 150 8.22 8.22 -22.25
C HIS A 150 9.20 9.16 -21.55
N LYS A 151 8.70 10.26 -20.97
CA LYS A 151 9.54 11.17 -20.18
C LYS A 151 10.15 10.47 -18.96
N ALA A 152 9.35 9.73 -18.20
CA ALA A 152 9.84 9.02 -17.01
C ALA A 152 10.89 7.96 -17.36
N MET A 153 10.68 7.20 -18.44
CA MET A 153 11.66 6.20 -18.92
C MET A 153 12.99 6.85 -19.33
N ALA A 154 12.93 8.01 -20.00
CA ALA A 154 14.12 8.77 -20.36
C ALA A 154 14.83 9.35 -19.12
N ASP A 155 14.10 9.97 -18.20
CA ASP A 155 14.65 10.57 -16.97
C ASP A 155 15.30 9.51 -16.06
N LEU A 156 14.77 8.28 -16.04
CA LEU A 156 15.29 7.15 -15.25
C LEU A 156 16.35 6.31 -15.97
N ASN A 157 16.66 6.63 -17.23
CA ASN A 157 17.57 5.86 -18.08
C ASN A 157 17.19 4.36 -18.17
N LEU A 158 15.89 4.09 -18.32
CA LEU A 158 15.31 2.75 -18.44
C LEU A 158 14.92 2.38 -19.88
N ALA A 159 15.38 3.18 -20.86
CA ALA A 159 15.06 3.02 -22.28
C ALA A 159 15.70 1.77 -22.90
#